data_AF-A0A7S1S354-F1
#
_entry.id   AF-A0A7S1S354-F1
#
_cell.length_a   1.000
_cell.length_b   1.000
_cell.length_c   1.000
_cell.angle_alpha   90.00
_cell.angle_beta   90.00
_cell.angle_gamma   90.00
#
_symmetry.space_group_name_H-M   'P 1'
#
loop_
_entity.id
_entity.type
_entity.pdbx_description
1 polymer ?
#
loop_
_entity_poly.entity_id
_entity_poly.type
_entity_poly.pdbx_seq_one_letter_code
_entity_poly.pdbx_strand_id
1 'polypeptide(L)'
;RAPADGEPPALSVLAVSLNCGGQLPPPAPELAPLFADLAPDGRAAGLVVAALQEVCPLYLAFYPSIIAGSADSDAAEAWAAALDAALAQAAPSAAGGGAGGGG
;
A
#
# COMPACT_ATOMS: atom_id res chain seq x y z
N ARG A 1 -7.71 28.96 -3.33
CA ARG A 1 -7.83 29.73 -2.06
C ARG A 1 -6.79 29.13 -1.13
N ALA A 2 -5.82 29.89 -0.64
CA ALA A 2 -4.89 29.36 0.36
C ALA A 2 -5.69 28.96 1.61
N PRO A 3 -5.35 27.84 2.29
CA PRO A 3 -5.97 27.50 3.57
C PRO A 3 -5.75 28.64 4.57
N ALA A 4 -6.75 28.93 5.38
CA ALA A 4 -6.62 29.92 6.44
C ALA A 4 -5.63 29.41 7.50
N ASP A 5 -4.82 30.29 8.08
CA ASP A 5 -3.91 29.93 9.17
C ASP A 5 -4.69 29.24 10.30
N GLY A 6 -4.40 27.94 10.52
CA GLY A 6 -5.05 27.10 11.54
C GLY A 6 -6.05 26.06 11.02
N GLU A 7 -6.33 25.99 9.72
CA GLU A 7 -7.14 24.89 9.16
C GLU A 7 -6.31 23.59 9.12
N PRO A 8 -6.78 22.48 9.71
CA PRO A 8 -6.05 21.22 9.68
C PRO A 8 -5.83 20.80 8.23
N PRO A 9 -4.66 20.23 7.89
CA PRO A 9 -4.40 19.79 6.52
C PRO A 9 -5.50 18.81 6.10
N ALA A 10 -6.06 19.01 4.90
CA ALA A 10 -7.05 18.10 4.35
C ALA A 10 -6.47 16.68 4.27
N LEU A 11 -7.17 15.71 4.87
CA LEU A 11 -6.79 14.30 4.79
C LEU A 11 -6.96 13.80 3.35
N SER A 12 -5.87 13.35 2.73
CA SER A 12 -5.90 12.65 1.45
C SER A 12 -5.98 11.14 1.68
N VAL A 13 -6.94 10.48 1.05
CA VAL A 13 -7.16 9.02 1.16
C VAL A 13 -7.00 8.39 -0.23
N LEU A 14 -6.13 7.39 -0.34
CA LEU A 14 -6.03 6.51 -1.50
C LEU A 14 -6.69 5.18 -1.17
N ALA A 15 -7.67 4.77 -1.98
CA ALA A 15 -8.32 3.47 -1.86
C ALA A 15 -7.97 2.60 -3.07
N VAL A 16 -7.40 1.43 -2.84
CA VAL A 16 -7.09 0.43 -3.88
C VAL A 16 -7.89 -0.84 -3.65
N SER A 17 -8.40 -1.43 -4.73
CA SER A 17 -9.07 -2.73 -4.70
C SER A 17 -8.30 -3.69 -5.60
N LEU A 18 -7.93 -4.85 -5.07
CA LEU A 18 -7.12 -5.85 -5.76
C LEU A 18 -7.82 -7.20 -5.69
N ASN A 19 -8.07 -7.80 -6.86
CA ASN A 19 -8.40 -9.21 -6.94
C ASN A 19 -7.09 -10.01 -7.01
N CYS A 20 -6.80 -10.76 -5.95
CA CYS A 20 -5.59 -11.54 -5.78
C CYS A 20 -5.62 -12.86 -6.57
N GLY A 21 -6.79 -13.31 -7.05
CA GLY A 21 -6.95 -14.52 -7.87
C GLY A 21 -6.43 -15.80 -7.22
N GLY A 22 -6.39 -15.86 -5.90
CA GLY A 22 -5.79 -16.94 -5.11
C GLY A 22 -4.27 -17.06 -5.25
N GLN A 23 -3.59 -15.97 -5.64
CA GLN A 23 -2.13 -15.93 -5.79
C GLN A 23 -1.46 -15.26 -4.59
N LEU A 24 -0.20 -15.61 -4.37
CA LEU A 24 0.69 -14.82 -3.53
C LEU A 24 0.92 -13.44 -4.18
N PRO A 25 1.23 -12.40 -3.37
CA PRO A 25 1.48 -11.07 -3.92
C PRO A 25 2.70 -11.09 -4.86
N PRO A 26 2.67 -10.28 -5.93
CA PRO A 26 3.87 -9.99 -6.70
C PRO A 26 4.89 -9.22 -5.83
N PRO A 27 6.17 -9.19 -6.23
CA PRO A 27 7.19 -8.48 -5.46
C PRO A 27 6.90 -6.97 -5.41
N ALA A 28 7.29 -6.33 -4.31
CA ALA A 28 7.00 -4.93 -4.02
C ALA A 28 7.33 -3.92 -5.16
N PRO A 29 8.41 -4.06 -5.94
CA PRO A 29 8.68 -3.16 -7.07
C PRO A 29 7.59 -3.18 -8.16
N GLU A 30 6.87 -4.28 -8.33
CA GLU A 30 5.76 -4.39 -9.29
C GLU A 30 4.47 -3.76 -8.75
N LEU A 31 4.33 -3.67 -7.42
CA LEU A 31 3.20 -3.04 -6.74
C LEU A 31 3.40 -1.54 -6.51
N ALA A 32 4.65 -1.07 -6.41
CA ALA A 32 4.98 0.34 -6.16
C ALA A 32 4.29 1.34 -7.11
N PRO A 33 4.12 1.06 -8.42
CA PRO A 33 3.39 1.95 -9.31
C PRO A 33 1.92 2.21 -8.90
N LEU A 34 1.27 1.30 -8.17
CA LEU A 34 -0.09 1.50 -7.64
C LEU A 34 -0.20 2.68 -6.67
N PHE A 35 0.94 3.06 -6.07
CA PHE A 35 1.05 4.12 -5.08
C PHE A 35 1.81 5.33 -5.62
N ALA A 36 2.31 5.26 -6.86
CA ALA A 36 3.03 6.33 -7.52
C ALA A 36 2.11 7.45 -8.03
N ASP A 37 0.81 7.15 -8.23
CA ASP A 37 -0.22 8.15 -8.50
C ASP A 37 -0.52 8.92 -7.20
N LEU A 38 0.35 9.88 -6.94
CA LEU A 38 0.20 10.91 -5.94
C LEU A 38 -1.12 11.67 -6.18
N ALA A 39 -1.66 12.26 -5.12
CA ALA A 39 -2.82 13.13 -5.21
C ALA A 39 -2.60 14.21 -6.30
N PRO A 40 -3.66 14.84 -6.86
CA PRO A 40 -3.56 15.82 -7.96
C PRO A 40 -2.57 16.97 -7.73
N ASP A 41 -2.15 17.18 -6.48
CA ASP A 41 -1.19 18.17 -6.01
C ASP A 41 0.23 17.61 -5.76
N GLY A 42 0.51 16.38 -6.20
CA GLY A 42 1.82 15.73 -6.06
C GLY A 42 2.15 15.29 -4.64
N ARG A 43 1.18 15.25 -3.72
CA ARG A 43 1.39 14.79 -2.34
C ARG A 43 1.08 13.31 -2.19
N ALA A 44 1.84 12.64 -1.33
CA ALA A 44 1.53 11.28 -0.90
C ALA A 44 0.19 11.27 -0.15
N ALA A 45 -0.58 10.19 -0.29
CA ALA A 45 -1.81 10.01 0.46
C ALA A 45 -1.49 9.92 1.97
N GLY A 46 -2.24 10.65 2.79
CA GLY A 46 -2.13 10.58 4.25
C GLY A 46 -2.72 9.29 4.84
N LEU A 47 -3.60 8.62 4.10
CA LEU A 47 -4.16 7.32 4.43
C LEU A 47 -4.27 6.47 3.15
N VAL A 48 -3.82 5.21 3.23
CA VAL A 48 -4.01 4.23 2.16
C VAL A 48 -4.88 3.09 2.69
N VAL A 49 -5.92 2.75 1.94
CA VAL A 49 -6.84 1.64 2.25
C VAL A 49 -6.77 0.64 1.11
N ALA A 50 -6.40 -0.61 1.41
CA ALA A 50 -6.36 -1.70 0.43
C ALA A 50 -7.47 -2.73 0.74
N ALA A 51 -8.34 -2.96 -0.24
CA ALA A 51 -9.35 -4.01 -0.19
C ALA A 51 -8.90 -5.19 -1.07
N LEU A 52 -8.66 -6.35 -0.46
CA LEU A 52 -8.22 -7.56 -1.15
C LEU A 52 -9.37 -8.54 -1.34
N GLN A 53 -9.53 -9.07 -2.56
CA GLN A 53 -10.49 -10.12 -2.91
C GLN A 53 -9.75 -11.38 -3.33
N GLU A 54 -10.34 -12.55 -3.13
CA GLU A 54 -9.77 -13.84 -3.55
C GLU A 54 -8.33 -14.06 -3.00
N VAL A 55 -8.06 -13.66 -1.76
CA VAL A 55 -6.74 -13.85 -1.11
C VAL A 55 -6.43 -15.34 -0.92
N CYS A 56 -7.47 -16.14 -0.66
CA CYS A 56 -7.38 -17.57 -0.46
C CYS A 56 -6.95 -18.27 -1.77
N PRO A 57 -5.86 -19.06 -1.77
CA PRO A 57 -5.54 -19.91 -2.90
C PRO A 57 -6.71 -20.82 -3.27
N LEU A 58 -7.13 -20.82 -4.54
CA LEU A 58 -8.32 -21.53 -5.04
C LEU A 58 -8.33 -23.03 -4.66
N TYR A 59 -7.17 -23.66 -4.45
CA TYR A 59 -7.06 -25.07 -4.07
C TYR A 59 -7.44 -25.33 -2.60
N LEU A 60 -7.38 -24.32 -1.73
CA LEU A 60 -7.71 -24.44 -0.30
C LEU A 60 -9.19 -24.18 -0.01
N ALA A 61 -9.89 -23.43 -0.87
CA ALA A 61 -11.33 -23.22 -0.78
C ALA A 61 -12.14 -24.52 -0.83
N PHE A 62 -11.55 -25.62 -1.32
CA PHE A 62 -12.15 -26.96 -1.37
C PHE A 62 -11.74 -27.89 -0.20
N TYR A 63 -10.83 -27.47 0.70
CA TYR A 63 -10.36 -28.29 1.82
C TYR A 63 -10.79 -27.69 3.17
N PRO A 64 -11.92 -28.16 3.77
CA PRO A 64 -12.45 -27.61 5.02
C PRO A 64 -11.70 -28.16 6.25
N SER A 65 -10.39 -27.86 6.35
CA SER A 65 -9.56 -28.24 7.49
C SER A 65 -8.90 -27.01 8.12
N ILE A 66 -8.45 -27.14 9.38
CA ILE A 66 -7.71 -26.11 10.12
C ILE A 66 -6.50 -25.57 9.32
N ILE A 67 -5.95 -26.38 8.41
CA ILE A 67 -4.83 -26.01 7.51
C ILE A 67 -5.25 -24.93 6.50
N ALA A 68 -6.51 -24.90 6.06
CA ALA A 68 -7.00 -23.85 5.17
C ALA A 68 -7.10 -22.50 5.88
N GLY A 69 -7.53 -22.49 7.15
CA GLY A 69 -7.62 -21.25 7.93
C GLY A 69 -6.26 -20.60 8.23
N SER A 70 -5.21 -21.40 8.47
CA SER A 70 -3.85 -20.86 8.64
C SER A 70 -3.29 -20.33 7.33
N ALA A 71 -3.51 -21.06 6.21
CA ALA A 71 -3.00 -20.65 4.92
C ALA A 71 -3.67 -19.36 4.37
N ASP A 72 -4.95 -19.12 4.70
CA ASP A 72 -5.62 -17.85 4.41
C ASP A 72 -4.98 -16.68 5.15
N SER A 73 -4.63 -16.91 6.43
CA SER A 73 -3.98 -15.90 7.28
C SER A 73 -2.57 -15.60 6.78
N ASP A 74 -1.79 -16.64 6.45
CA ASP A 74 -0.43 -16.50 5.90
C ASP A 74 -0.44 -15.74 4.56
N ALA A 75 -1.42 -16.02 3.69
CA ALA A 75 -1.57 -15.31 2.42
C ALA A 75 -1.95 -13.83 2.62
N ALA A 76 -2.84 -13.54 3.56
CA ALA A 76 -3.22 -12.17 3.90
C ALA A 76 -2.04 -11.38 4.50
N GLU A 77 -1.25 -12.01 5.38
CA GLU A 77 -0.03 -11.42 5.94
C GLU A 77 1.02 -11.15 4.86
N ALA A 78 1.22 -12.08 3.92
CA ALA A 78 2.12 -11.88 2.80
C ALA A 78 1.69 -10.70 1.93
N TRP A 79 0.41 -10.60 1.59
CA TRP A 79 -0.14 -9.47 0.82
C TRP A 79 0.03 -8.15 1.56
N ALA A 80 -0.26 -8.09 2.86
CA ALA A 80 -0.06 -6.90 3.67
C ALA A 80 1.41 -6.45 3.67
N ALA A 81 2.35 -7.38 3.88
CA ALA A 81 3.78 -7.10 3.87
C ALA A 81 4.28 -6.60 2.50
N ALA A 82 3.79 -7.17 1.40
CA ALA A 82 4.16 -6.75 0.06
C ALA A 82 3.65 -5.33 -0.27
N LEU A 83 2.42 -4.99 0.14
CA LEU A 83 1.85 -3.65 -0.03
C LEU A 83 2.58 -2.60 0.82
N ASP A 84 2.94 -2.94 2.06
CA ASP A 84 3.72 -2.06 2.93
C ASP A 84 5.13 -1.78 2.35
N ALA A 85 5.80 -2.82 1.87
CA ALA A 85 7.09 -2.69 1.19
C ALA A 85 7.00 -1.88 -0.11
N ALA A 86 5.90 -2.01 -0.85
CA ALA A 86 5.65 -1.23 -2.07
C ALA A 86 5.35 0.25 -1.75
N LEU A 87 4.61 0.52 -0.68
CA LEU A 87 4.38 1.88 -0.17
C LEU A 87 5.68 2.56 0.23
N ALA A 88 6.58 1.85 0.93
CA ALA A 88 7.90 2.38 1.29
C ALA A 88 8.76 2.71 0.07
N GLN A 89 8.62 1.97 -1.03
CA GLN A 89 9.33 2.23 -2.29
C GLN A 89 8.71 3.37 -3.10
N ALA A 90 7.39 3.53 -3.03
CA ALA A 90 6.65 4.57 -3.74
C ALA A 90 6.69 5.93 -3.03
N ALA A 91 6.98 5.95 -1.72
CA ALA A 91 7.14 7.18 -0.98
C ALA A 91 8.21 8.04 -1.66
N PRO A 92 7.87 9.26 -2.15
CA PRO A 92 8.86 10.15 -2.70
C PRO A 92 9.90 10.39 -1.61
N SER A 93 11.17 10.08 -1.91
CA SER A 93 12.26 10.17 -0.94
C SER A 93 12.22 11.56 -0.31
N ALA A 94 11.82 11.63 0.96
CA ALA A 94 11.83 12.84 1.76
C ALA A 94 13.28 13.22 2.13
N ALA A 95 14.17 13.32 1.13
CA ALA A 95 15.53 13.78 1.25
C ALA A 95 15.62 15.20 0.69
N GLY A 96 14.97 16.13 1.39
CA GLY A 96 15.23 17.54 1.26
C GLY A 96 16.35 17.97 2.21
N GLY A 97 17.43 18.52 1.64
CA GLY A 97 18.10 19.72 2.14
C GLY A 97 18.85 19.64 3.48
N GLY A 98 20.18 19.63 3.41
CA GLY A 98 20.99 19.88 4.59
C GLY A 98 22.49 19.73 4.39
N ALA A 99 23.11 20.52 3.52
CA ALA A 99 24.54 20.83 3.64
C ALA A 99 24.82 22.20 3.02
N GLY A 100 24.59 23.25 3.81
CA GLY A 100 25.37 24.47 3.65
C GLY A 100 26.85 24.14 3.91
N GLY A 101 27.70 24.38 2.92
CA GLY A 101 29.14 24.47 3.09
C GLY A 101 29.54 25.88 2.65
N GLY A 102 29.91 26.72 3.62
CA GLY A 102 30.27 28.12 3.42
C GLY A 102 31.48 28.29 2.51
N GLY A 103 31.55 29.49 1.92
CA GLY A 103 32.77 30.00 1.27
C GLY A 103 33.83 30.47 2.27
#